data_AF-A0A534C4Q0-F1
#
_entry.id   AF-A0A534C4Q0-F1
#
_cell.length_a   1.000
_cell.length_b   1.000
_cell.length_c   1.000
_cell.angle_alpha   90.00
_cell.angle_beta   90.00
_cell.angle_gamma   90.00
#
_symmetry.space_group_name_H-M   'P 1'
#
loop_
_entity.id
_entity.type
_entity.pdbx_description
1 polymer ?
#
loop_
_entity_poly.entity_id
_entity_poly.type
_entity_poly.pdbx_seq_one_letter_code
_entity_poly.pdbx_strand_id
1 'polypeptide(L)' 'PDQLRGHLWRALENGVTREEIGELITHLAFYAGWPNAGTAALIAKEVFDERKP' A
#
# COMPACT_ATOMS: atom_id res chain seq x y z
N PRO A 1 11.73 1.90 1.29
CA PRO A 1 10.83 2.22 2.43
C PRO A 1 10.34 3.67 2.41
N ASP A 2 11.22 4.63 2.10
CA ASP A 2 10.87 6.07 2.17
C ASP A 2 9.97 6.58 1.03
N GLN A 3 10.01 5.93 -0.13
CA GLN A 3 9.25 6.36 -1.32
C GLN A 3 7.83 5.76 -1.37
N LEU A 4 7.62 4.59 -0.77
CA LEU A 4 6.36 3.84 -0.90
C LEU A 4 5.16 4.67 -0.44
N ARG A 5 5.30 5.32 0.72
CA ARG A 5 4.27 6.20 1.29
C ARG A 5 3.83 7.29 0.32
N GLY A 6 4.77 8.02 -0.28
CA GLY A 6 4.47 9.06 -1.27
C GLY A 6 3.83 8.52 -2.54
N HIS A 7 4.22 7.33 -2.99
CA HIS A 7 3.60 6.67 -4.14
C HIS A 7 2.18 6.18 -3.84
N LEU A 8 1.91 5.66 -2.63
CA LEU A 8 0.55 5.26 -2.24
C LEU A 8 -0.38 6.47 -2.12
N TRP A 9 0.09 7.59 -1.61
CA TRP A 9 -0.66 8.85 -1.63
C TRP A 9 -1.04 9.27 -3.05
N ARG A 10 -0.07 9.31 -3.97
CA ARG A 10 -0.33 9.65 -5.38
C ARG A 10 -1.21 8.63 -6.10
N ALA A 11 -1.09 7.35 -5.78
CA ALA A 11 -1.95 6.31 -6.34
C ALA A 11 -3.42 6.58 -5.99
N LEU A 12 -3.70 6.91 -4.73
CA LEU A 12 -5.05 7.26 -4.28
C LEU A 12 -5.56 8.58 -4.92
N GLU A 13 -4.69 9.58 -5.13
CA GLU A 13 -5.05 10.81 -5.87
C GLU A 13 -5.39 10.54 -7.33
N ASN A 14 -4.74 9.55 -7.93
CA ASN A 14 -4.97 9.13 -9.29
C ASN A 14 -6.15 8.13 -9.42
N GLY A 15 -6.86 7.85 -8.33
CA GLY A 15 -8.07 7.03 -8.34
C GLY A 15 -7.87 5.53 -8.10
N VAL A 16 -6.65 5.07 -7.80
CA VAL A 16 -6.44 3.69 -7.33
C VAL A 16 -7.13 3.54 -5.97
N THR A 17 -7.85 2.45 -5.77
CA THR A 17 -8.63 2.19 -4.55
C THR A 17 -7.79 1.54 -3.47
N ARG A 18 -8.26 1.64 -2.21
CA ARG A 18 -7.62 0.94 -1.08
C ARG A 18 -7.65 -0.58 -1.26
N GLU A 19 -8.71 -1.09 -1.87
CA GLU A 19 -8.89 -2.52 -2.15
C GLU A 19 -7.88 -3.00 -3.20
N GLU A 20 -7.73 -2.29 -4.31
CA GLU A 20 -6.71 -2.62 -5.32
C GLU A 20 -5.28 -2.58 -4.75
N ILE A 21 -4.97 -1.62 -3.87
CA ILE A 21 -3.67 -1.57 -3.19
C ILE A 21 -3.50 -2.80 -2.28
N GLY A 22 -4.54 -3.19 -1.53
CA GLY A 22 -4.52 -4.38 -0.67
C GLY A 22 -4.32 -5.67 -1.45
N GLU A 23 -5.01 -5.83 -2.57
CA GLU A 23 -4.84 -6.97 -3.48
C GLU A 23 -3.44 -7.01 -4.09
N LEU A 24 -2.89 -5.86 -4.49
CA LEU A 24 -1.55 -5.79 -5.07
C LEU A 24 -0.47 -6.14 -4.05
N ILE A 25 -0.61 -5.70 -2.79
CA ILE A 25 0.29 -6.10 -1.69
C ILE A 25 0.17 -7.60 -1.42
N THR A 26 -1.05 -8.15 -1.43
CA THR A 26 -1.29 -9.59 -1.27
C THR A 26 -0.64 -10.39 -2.40
N HIS A 27 -0.77 -9.94 -3.64
CA HIS A 27 -0.11 -10.55 -4.79
C HIS A 27 1.43 -10.53 -4.63
N LEU A 28 1.99 -9.41 -4.19
CA LEU A 28 3.43 -9.27 -3.93
C LEU A 28 3.92 -10.14 -2.77
N ALA A 29 3.06 -10.63 -1.87
CA ALA A 29 3.48 -11.61 -0.87
C ALA A 29 4.02 -12.91 -1.51
N PHE A 30 3.48 -13.30 -2.66
CA PHE A 30 3.92 -14.48 -3.41
C PHE A 30 5.14 -14.21 -4.30
N TYR A 31 5.28 -13.00 -4.85
CA TYR A 31 6.34 -12.65 -5.80
C TYR A 31 7.57 -11.98 -5.17
N ALA A 32 7.38 -11.27 -4.06
CA ALA A 32 8.42 -10.56 -3.33
C ALA A 32 8.58 -11.06 -1.88
N GLY A 33 7.77 -12.03 -1.45
CA GLY A 33 7.84 -12.65 -0.12
C GLY A 33 7.03 -11.92 0.96
N TRP A 34 6.54 -12.70 1.91
CA TRP A 34 5.74 -12.22 3.05
C TRP A 34 6.38 -11.09 3.87
N PRO A 35 7.70 -11.05 4.15
CA PRO A 35 8.31 -9.94 4.89
C PRO A 35 8.17 -8.58 4.19
N ASN A 36 8.32 -8.56 2.86
CA ASN A 36 8.19 -7.35 2.06
C ASN A 36 6.74 -6.88 1.99
N ALA A 37 5.81 -7.81 1.74
CA ALA A 37 4.37 -7.50 1.72
C ALA A 37 3.86 -7.03 3.09
N GLY A 38 4.31 -7.64 4.19
CA GLY A 38 3.95 -7.22 5.54
C GLY A 38 4.41 -5.79 5.85
N THR A 39 5.65 -5.44 5.48
CA THR A 39 6.16 -4.07 5.60
C THR A 39 5.32 -3.08 4.78
N ALA A 40 4.98 -3.44 3.54
CA ALA A 40 4.14 -2.60 2.68
C ALA A 40 2.70 -2.43 3.23
N ALA A 41 2.11 -3.50 3.79
CA ALA A 41 0.77 -3.47 4.37
C ALA A 41 0.68 -2.52 5.57
N LEU A 42 1.70 -2.51 6.44
CA LEU A 42 1.75 -1.58 7.58
C LEU A 42 1.81 -0.12 7.11
N ILE A 43 2.67 0.18 6.14
CA ILE A 43 2.77 1.54 5.56
C ILE A 43 1.45 1.94 4.86
N ALA A 44 0.83 1.03 4.11
CA ALA A 44 -0.44 1.28 3.46
C ALA A 44 -1.55 1.59 4.48
N LYS A 45 -1.59 0.85 5.59
CA LYS A 45 -2.51 1.13 6.70
C LYS A 45 -2.32 2.53 7.27
N GLU A 46 -1.09 2.96 7.54
CA GLU A 46 -0.81 4.31 8.03
C GLU A 46 -1.32 5.39 7.06
N VAL A 47 -1.06 5.24 5.75
CA VAL A 47 -1.56 6.17 4.72
C VAL A 47 -3.09 6.20 4.69
N PHE A 48 -3.73 5.04 4.82
CA PHE A 48 -5.18 4.92 4.84
C PHE A 48 -5.82 5.57 6.07
N ASP A 49 -5.15 5.52 7.22
CA ASP A 49 -5.63 6.10 8.48
C ASP A 49 -5.46 7.64 8.50
N GLU A 50 -4.44 8.17 7.81
CA GLU A 50 -4.23 9.62 7.66
C GLU A 50 -5.24 10.28 6.71
N ARG A 51 -5.59 9.58 5.62
CA ARG A 51 -6.73 9.96 4.79
C ARG A 51 -8.01 9.50 5.46
N LYS A 52 -8.43 10.16 6.55
CA LYS A 52 -9.84 10.09 6.95
C LYS A 52 -10.69 10.68 5.81
N PRO A 53 -11.89 10.11 5.52
CA PRO A 53 -12.77 10.60 4.46
C PRO A 53 -13.12 12.08 4.64
#